data_AF-A0A2S9XPP9-F1
#
_entry.id   AF-A0A2S9XPP9-F1
#
_cell.length_a   1.000
_cell.length_b   1.000
_cell.length_c   1.000
_cell.angle_alpha   90.00
_cell.angle_beta   90.00
_cell.angle_gamma   90.00
#
_symmetry.space_group_name_H-M   'P 1'
#
loop_
_entity.id
_entity.type
_entity.pdbx_description
1 polymer ?
#
loop_
_entity_poly.entity_id
_entity_poly.type
_entity_poly.pdbx_seq_one_letter_code
_entity_poly.pdbx_strand_id
1 'polypeptide(L)'
;MLVELTLLIAAGLGNLAWDLTGRRISARARRRARRERRRESLPLPAADELAQDPFEAVVGLAPAAFVEHTRATAEELDRVVDHFDLVLLRAEAGESLVGDIVYIGAEAPRERGRELLDAWLGAVTELPADVAERLRDLGLPDQPLADALERERARNYWPNVATSSDLLEATASDFEGAVVLLVAFLRTLTVATSDPYR
;
A
#
# COMPACT_ATOMS: atom_id res chain seq x y z
N MET A 1 -19.57 -28.12 20.43
CA MET A 1 -20.48 -27.08 19.91
C MET A 1 -20.67 -25.87 20.83
N LEU A 2 -21.39 -25.94 21.96
CA LEU A 2 -21.63 -24.74 22.80
C LEU A 2 -20.33 -24.12 23.38
N VAL A 3 -19.39 -24.97 23.79
CA VAL A 3 -18.08 -24.56 24.34
C VAL A 3 -17.16 -23.96 23.27
N GLU A 4 -17.14 -24.52 22.07
CA GLU A 4 -16.37 -23.98 20.93
C GLU A 4 -16.92 -22.63 20.50
N LEU A 5 -18.25 -22.49 20.42
CA LEU A 5 -18.89 -21.22 20.06
C LEU A 5 -18.60 -20.13 21.11
N THR A 6 -18.61 -20.47 22.39
CA THR A 6 -18.29 -19.51 23.47
C THR A 6 -16.81 -19.13 23.47
N LEU A 7 -15.89 -20.06 23.17
CA LEU A 7 -14.46 -19.73 23.00
C LEU A 7 -14.24 -18.84 21.78
N LEU A 8 -14.94 -19.06 20.67
CA LEU A 8 -14.84 -18.25 19.46
C LEU A 8 -15.40 -16.84 19.68
N ILE A 9 -16.51 -16.71 20.40
CA ILE A 9 -17.10 -15.42 20.80
C ILE A 9 -16.19 -14.69 21.80
N ALA A 10 -15.62 -15.39 22.78
CA ALA A 10 -14.71 -14.81 23.76
C ALA A 10 -13.39 -14.35 23.13
N ALA A 11 -12.83 -15.14 22.20
CA ALA A 11 -11.67 -14.76 21.42
C ALA A 11 -11.98 -13.56 20.50
N GLY A 12 -13.16 -13.56 19.85
CA GLY A 12 -13.64 -12.44 19.05
C GLY A 12 -13.81 -11.15 19.86
N LEU A 13 -14.44 -11.23 21.04
CA LEU A 13 -14.62 -10.09 21.95
C LEU A 13 -13.30 -9.61 22.56
N GLY A 14 -12.39 -10.53 22.89
CA GLY A 14 -11.03 -10.22 23.35
C GLY A 14 -10.23 -9.47 22.30
N ASN A 15 -10.28 -9.93 21.04
CA ASN A 15 -9.65 -9.23 19.91
C ASN A 15 -10.26 -7.83 19.70
N LEU A 16 -11.58 -7.72 19.80
CA LEU A 16 -12.30 -6.46 19.58
C LEU A 16 -12.01 -5.43 20.70
N ALA A 17 -11.96 -5.87 21.97
CA ALA A 17 -11.61 -5.04 23.11
C ALA A 17 -10.13 -4.59 23.09
N TRP A 18 -9.22 -5.48 22.67
CA TRP A 18 -7.79 -5.21 22.55
C TRP A 18 -7.47 -4.30 21.34
N ASP A 19 -8.21 -4.43 20.24
CA ASP A 19 -8.16 -3.50 19.10
C ASP A 19 -8.64 -2.09 19.45
N LEU A 20 -9.60 -1.96 20.37
CA LEU A 20 -10.18 -0.66 20.75
C LEU A 20 -9.28 0.17 21.68
N THR A 21 -8.37 -0.45 22.44
CA THR A 21 -7.67 0.23 23.54
C THR A 21 -6.15 0.37 23.35
N GLY A 22 -5.42 -0.70 23.01
CA GLY A 22 -3.95 -0.68 22.92
C GLY A 22 -3.39 -0.59 21.49
N ARG A 23 -3.89 -1.42 20.58
CA ARG A 23 -3.30 -1.57 19.22
C ARG A 23 -3.47 -0.34 18.34
N ARG A 24 -4.52 0.46 18.51
CA ARG A 24 -4.69 1.72 17.74
C ARG A 24 -3.58 2.74 18.04
N ILE A 25 -3.06 2.77 19.27
CA ILE A 25 -1.96 3.67 19.64
C ILE A 25 -0.66 3.16 19.00
N SER A 26 -0.39 1.86 19.10
CA SER A 26 0.78 1.23 18.46
C SER A 26 0.72 1.30 16.93
N ALA A 27 -0.44 1.11 16.32
CA ALA A 27 -0.64 1.27 14.87
C ALA A 27 -0.47 2.73 14.46
N ARG A 28 -0.95 3.69 15.25
CA ARG A 28 -0.67 5.12 15.01
C ARG A 28 0.82 5.44 15.16
N ALA A 29 1.52 4.80 16.09
CA ALA A 29 2.96 4.95 16.26
C ALA A 29 3.73 4.35 15.07
N ARG A 30 3.36 3.15 14.60
CA ARG A 30 3.91 2.53 13.38
C ARG A 30 3.63 3.39 12.14
N ARG A 31 2.41 3.89 12.00
CA ARG A 31 2.02 4.83 10.94
C ARG A 31 2.85 6.11 11.00
N ARG A 32 3.08 6.68 12.20
CA ARG A 32 3.92 7.88 12.38
C ARG A 32 5.38 7.59 12.02
N ALA A 33 5.97 6.54 12.57
CA ALA A 33 7.34 6.14 12.27
C ALA A 33 7.53 5.85 10.77
N ARG A 34 6.55 5.22 10.13
CA ARG A 34 6.56 4.97 8.69
C ARG A 34 6.45 6.25 7.88
N ARG A 35 5.56 7.17 8.26
CA ARG A 35 5.46 8.50 7.65
C ARG A 35 6.72 9.33 7.86
N GLU A 36 7.37 9.22 9.01
CA GLU A 36 8.65 9.87 9.29
C GLU A 36 9.75 9.31 8.38
N ARG A 37 9.89 7.97 8.29
CA ARG A 37 10.81 7.33 7.33
C ARG A 37 10.52 7.73 5.89
N ARG A 38 9.24 7.81 5.51
CA ARG A 38 8.81 8.28 4.18
C ARG A 38 9.09 9.76 3.95
N ARG A 39 8.98 10.60 4.98
CA ARG A 39 9.29 12.04 4.91
C ARG A 39 10.80 12.28 4.80
N GLU A 40 11.60 11.40 5.40
CA GLU A 40 13.06 11.39 5.28
C GLU A 40 13.53 10.85 3.93
N SER A 41 12.81 9.87 3.35
CA SER A 41 13.13 9.33 2.02
C SER A 41 12.51 10.12 0.86
N LEU A 42 11.47 10.93 1.13
CA LEU A 42 10.80 11.79 0.16
C LEU A 42 10.38 13.09 0.85
N PRO A 43 10.94 14.27 0.48
CA PRO A 43 10.44 15.53 0.99
C PRO A 43 9.01 15.73 0.46
N LEU A 44 8.00 15.49 1.31
CA LEU A 44 6.60 15.78 0.98
C LEU A 44 6.40 17.29 0.90
N PRO A 45 5.72 17.82 -0.14
CA PRO A 45 5.29 19.21 -0.12
C PRO A 45 4.39 19.40 1.10
N ALA A 46 4.67 20.43 1.89
CA ALA A 46 3.81 20.81 3.00
C ALA A 46 2.40 21.09 2.47
N ALA A 47 1.38 20.63 3.19
CA ALA A 47 -0.02 20.94 2.89
C ALA A 47 -0.26 22.43 3.17
N ASP A 48 0.04 23.28 2.19
CA ASP A 48 -0.48 24.65 2.13
C ASP A 48 -1.86 24.59 1.46
N GLU A 49 -2.90 25.01 2.18
CA GLU A 49 -4.30 25.03 1.73
C GLU A 49 -4.56 26.00 0.54
N LEU A 50 -3.53 26.76 0.13
CA LEU A 50 -3.53 27.66 -1.03
C LEU A 50 -2.77 27.11 -2.24
N ALA A 51 -2.22 25.89 -2.16
CA ALA A 51 -1.46 25.31 -3.26
C ALA A 51 -2.40 24.94 -4.43
N GLN A 52 -2.18 25.56 -5.58
CA GLN A 52 -2.67 25.09 -6.88
C GLN A 52 -2.39 23.59 -7.01
N ASP A 53 -3.34 22.83 -7.56
CA ASP A 53 -3.16 21.38 -7.74
C ASP A 53 -1.85 21.15 -8.51
N PRO A 54 -0.82 20.54 -7.88
CA PRO A 54 0.50 20.42 -8.49
C PRO A 54 0.47 19.59 -9.79
N PHE A 55 -0.62 18.86 -10.03
CA PHE A 55 -0.80 18.01 -11.21
C PHE A 55 -1.63 18.66 -12.33
N GLU A 56 -2.20 19.85 -12.13
CA GLU A 56 -2.91 20.61 -13.17
C GLU A 56 -1.97 20.94 -14.36
N ALA A 57 -0.66 21.01 -14.09
CA ALA A 57 0.39 21.28 -15.07
C ALA A 57 0.88 20.04 -15.85
N VAL A 58 0.42 18.81 -15.56
CA VAL A 58 0.90 17.57 -16.24
C VAL A 58 0.33 17.40 -17.67
N VAL A 59 -0.50 18.36 -18.10
CA VAL A 59 -1.16 18.40 -19.40
C VAL A 59 -0.13 18.32 -20.53
N GLY A 60 -0.09 17.18 -21.22
CA GLY A 60 0.75 16.95 -22.40
C GLY A 60 1.76 15.80 -22.27
N LEU A 61 2.13 15.38 -21.05
CA LEU A 61 3.05 14.25 -20.83
C LEU A 61 2.34 12.90 -20.70
N ALA A 62 1.23 12.88 -19.98
CA ALA A 62 0.43 11.69 -19.72
C ALA A 62 -1.06 11.98 -19.92
N PRO A 63 -1.87 10.97 -20.31
CA PRO A 63 -3.32 11.11 -20.32
C PRO A 63 -3.85 11.44 -18.92
N ALA A 64 -4.72 12.44 -18.80
CA ALA A 64 -5.25 12.89 -17.51
C ALA A 64 -5.91 11.74 -16.71
N ALA A 65 -6.63 10.85 -17.40
CA ALA A 65 -7.24 9.66 -16.79
C ALA A 65 -6.20 8.72 -16.17
N PHE A 66 -5.03 8.57 -16.78
CA PHE A 66 -3.95 7.74 -16.25
C PHE A 66 -3.28 8.37 -15.02
N VAL A 67 -3.08 9.70 -15.02
CA VAL A 67 -2.55 10.43 -13.86
C VAL A 67 -3.51 10.33 -12.68
N GLU A 68 -4.81 10.54 -12.91
CA GLU A 68 -5.85 10.38 -11.89
C GLU A 68 -5.93 8.96 -11.34
N HIS A 69 -5.88 7.96 -12.22
CA HIS A 69 -5.86 6.57 -11.80
C HIS A 69 -4.61 6.25 -10.97
N THR A 70 -3.44 6.73 -11.38
CA THR A 70 -2.17 6.58 -10.63
C THR A 70 -2.27 7.19 -9.23
N ARG A 71 -2.86 8.39 -9.12
CA ARG A 71 -3.11 9.06 -7.83
C ARG A 71 -4.05 8.25 -6.94
N ALA A 72 -5.21 7.85 -7.47
CA ALA A 72 -6.19 7.06 -6.74
C ALA A 72 -5.62 5.72 -6.26
N THR A 73 -4.83 5.05 -7.10
CA THR A 73 -4.13 3.81 -6.75
C THR A 73 -3.11 4.04 -5.64
N ALA A 74 -2.29 5.09 -5.72
CA ALA A 74 -1.31 5.39 -4.68
C ALA A 74 -1.97 5.69 -3.32
N GLU A 75 -3.06 6.47 -3.31
CA GLU A 75 -3.81 6.80 -2.10
C GLU A 75 -4.49 5.57 -1.49
N GLU A 76 -5.13 4.74 -2.30
CA GLU A 76 -5.80 3.54 -1.81
C GLU A 76 -4.78 2.49 -1.33
N LEU A 77 -3.65 2.36 -2.03
CA LEU A 77 -2.59 1.46 -1.61
C LEU A 77 -1.94 1.92 -0.30
N ASP A 78 -1.82 3.23 -0.05
CA ASP A 78 -1.41 3.75 1.27
C ASP A 78 -2.40 3.36 2.38
N ARG A 79 -3.72 3.36 2.10
CA ARG A 79 -4.73 2.88 3.05
C ARG A 79 -4.62 1.37 3.30
N VAL A 80 -4.29 0.59 2.26
CA VAL A 80 -4.02 -0.85 2.41
C VAL A 80 -2.79 -1.07 3.30
N VAL A 81 -1.72 -0.31 3.06
CA VAL A 81 -0.49 -0.36 3.86
C VAL A 81 -0.79 0.03 5.32
N ASP A 82 -1.63 1.05 5.57
CA ASP A 82 -2.10 1.42 6.91
C ASP A 82 -2.91 0.28 7.58
N HIS A 83 -3.67 -0.51 6.81
CA HIS A 83 -4.40 -1.67 7.33
C HIS A 83 -3.43 -2.78 7.74
N PHE A 84 -2.33 -2.99 7.01
CA PHE A 84 -1.30 -3.96 7.38
C PHE A 84 -0.68 -3.69 8.76
N ASP A 85 -0.62 -2.44 9.23
CA ASP A 85 -0.09 -2.12 10.57
C ASP A 85 -0.86 -2.82 11.67
N LEU A 86 -2.19 -2.85 11.53
CA LEU A 86 -3.09 -3.52 12.47
C LEU A 86 -2.98 -5.05 12.33
N VAL A 87 -2.88 -5.54 11.10
CA VAL A 87 -2.73 -6.97 10.80
C VAL A 87 -1.41 -7.51 11.37
N LEU A 88 -0.30 -6.78 11.22
CA LEU A 88 1.00 -7.16 11.76
C LEU A 88 0.98 -7.20 13.29
N LEU A 89 0.36 -6.21 13.94
CA LEU A 89 0.19 -6.22 15.40
C LEU A 89 -0.68 -7.39 15.90
N ARG A 90 -1.57 -7.92 15.06
CA ARG A 90 -2.34 -9.14 15.35
C ARG A 90 -1.48 -10.38 15.16
N ALA A 91 -0.71 -10.46 14.07
CA ALA A 91 0.18 -11.57 13.77
C ALA A 91 1.27 -11.75 14.84
N GLU A 92 2.00 -10.69 15.17
CA GLU A 92 3.04 -10.71 16.22
C GLU A 92 2.50 -11.14 17.59
N ALA A 93 1.29 -10.66 17.93
CA ALA A 93 0.64 -11.06 19.18
C ALA A 93 0.16 -12.52 19.14
N GLY A 94 -0.28 -13.01 17.98
CA GLY A 94 -0.63 -14.41 17.76
C GLY A 94 0.57 -15.33 17.85
N GLU A 95 1.75 -14.89 17.43
CA GLU A 95 3.00 -15.64 17.57
C GLU A 95 3.48 -15.71 19.04
N SER A 96 3.21 -14.66 19.83
CA SER A 96 3.57 -14.61 21.25
C SER A 96 2.59 -15.38 22.17
N LEU A 97 1.36 -15.65 21.73
CA LEU A 97 0.35 -16.35 22.51
C LEU A 97 0.25 -17.81 22.03
N VAL A 98 0.53 -18.77 22.90
CA VAL A 98 0.25 -20.19 22.62
C VAL A 98 -1.26 -20.38 22.52
N GLY A 99 -1.82 -20.31 21.31
CA GLY A 99 -3.25 -20.58 21.11
C GLY A 99 -3.80 -20.19 19.73
N ASP A 100 -4.32 -21.20 19.03
CA ASP A 100 -4.88 -21.24 17.67
C ASP A 100 -6.11 -20.34 17.39
N ILE A 101 -6.30 -19.20 18.08
CA ILE A 101 -7.55 -18.41 17.97
C ILE A 101 -7.29 -16.90 17.85
N VAL A 102 -6.27 -16.48 17.11
CA VAL A 102 -6.12 -15.07 16.73
C VAL A 102 -6.48 -14.91 15.26
N TYR A 103 -7.67 -14.34 15.00
CA TYR A 103 -8.03 -13.88 13.67
C TYR A 103 -7.17 -12.68 13.28
N ILE A 104 -6.28 -12.86 12.31
CA ILE A 104 -5.34 -11.84 11.84
C ILE A 104 -6.01 -10.95 10.79
N GLY A 105 -6.78 -11.54 9.87
CA GLY A 105 -7.57 -10.83 8.86
C GLY A 105 -6.71 -10.19 7.76
N ALA A 106 -5.66 -10.88 7.34
CA ALA A 106 -4.73 -10.40 6.32
C ALA A 106 -5.26 -10.55 4.88
N GLU A 107 -6.24 -11.41 4.66
CA GLU A 107 -6.72 -11.78 3.33
C GLU A 107 -7.27 -10.57 2.58
N ALA A 108 -8.12 -9.78 3.24
CA ALA A 108 -8.75 -8.60 2.66
C ALA A 108 -7.73 -7.53 2.20
N PRO A 109 -6.77 -7.06 3.03
CA PRO A 109 -5.79 -6.08 2.56
C PRO A 109 -4.82 -6.65 1.51
N ARG A 110 -4.49 -7.95 1.56
CA ARG A 110 -3.69 -8.60 0.51
C ARG A 110 -4.39 -8.59 -0.84
N GLU A 111 -5.64 -9.05 -0.85
CA GLU A 111 -6.48 -9.06 -2.06
C GLU A 111 -6.64 -7.66 -2.64
N ARG A 112 -6.99 -6.70 -1.80
CA ARG A 112 -7.14 -5.30 -2.22
C ARG A 112 -5.86 -4.73 -2.80
N GLY A 113 -4.71 -4.97 -2.17
CA GLY A 113 -3.41 -4.53 -2.70
C GLY A 113 -3.08 -5.14 -4.06
N ARG A 114 -3.37 -6.43 -4.26
CA ARG A 114 -3.20 -7.09 -5.56
C ARG A 114 -4.10 -6.50 -6.62
N GLU A 115 -5.39 -6.32 -6.33
CA GLU A 115 -6.36 -5.72 -7.27
C GLU A 115 -5.92 -4.34 -7.75
N LEU A 116 -5.40 -3.51 -6.84
CA LEU A 116 -4.92 -2.17 -7.15
C LEU A 116 -3.70 -2.19 -8.08
N LEU A 117 -2.73 -3.06 -7.81
CA LEU A 117 -1.55 -3.20 -8.67
C LEU A 117 -1.91 -3.79 -10.03
N ASP A 118 -2.77 -4.81 -10.08
CA ASP A 118 -3.20 -5.45 -11.33
C ASP A 118 -3.99 -4.45 -12.20
N ALA A 119 -4.90 -3.67 -11.60
CA ALA A 119 -5.65 -2.62 -12.30
C ALA A 119 -4.74 -1.52 -12.85
N TRP A 120 -3.76 -1.06 -12.06
CA TRP A 120 -2.83 -0.03 -12.50
C TRP A 120 -1.89 -0.52 -13.62
N LEU A 121 -1.39 -1.76 -13.51
CA LEU A 121 -0.62 -2.40 -14.58
C LEU A 121 -1.49 -2.57 -15.85
N GLY A 122 -2.77 -2.92 -15.69
CA GLY A 122 -3.74 -2.92 -16.79
C GLY A 122 -3.85 -1.54 -17.45
N ALA A 123 -3.99 -0.48 -16.67
CA ALA A 123 -4.03 0.89 -17.18
C ALA A 123 -2.73 1.28 -17.92
N VAL A 124 -1.56 0.78 -17.50
CA VAL A 124 -0.30 0.95 -18.24
C VAL A 124 -0.36 0.26 -19.61
N THR A 125 -0.90 -0.95 -19.68
CA THR A 125 -1.01 -1.69 -20.96
C THR A 125 -1.99 -1.06 -21.95
N GLU A 126 -2.96 -0.28 -21.45
CA GLU A 126 -3.91 0.47 -22.28
C GLU A 126 -3.33 1.77 -22.85
N LEU A 127 -2.16 2.21 -22.38
CA LEU A 127 -1.50 3.39 -22.93
C LEU A 127 -1.00 3.14 -24.36
N PRO A 128 -1.06 4.16 -25.23
CA PRO A 128 -0.35 4.12 -26.51
C PRO A 128 1.15 3.82 -26.30
N ALA A 129 1.73 2.98 -27.14
CA ALA A 129 3.11 2.50 -26.96
C ALA A 129 4.15 3.65 -26.90
N ASP A 130 3.96 4.69 -27.70
CA ASP A 130 4.80 5.90 -27.72
C ASP A 130 4.66 6.73 -26.43
N VAL A 131 3.48 6.73 -25.82
CA VAL A 131 3.25 7.36 -24.52
C VAL A 131 3.92 6.53 -23.43
N ALA A 132 3.71 5.21 -23.41
CA ALA A 132 4.31 4.32 -22.41
C ALA A 132 5.85 4.39 -22.43
N GLU A 133 6.48 4.41 -23.61
CA GLU A 133 7.93 4.56 -23.74
C GLU A 133 8.44 5.89 -23.17
N ARG A 134 7.82 7.02 -23.54
CA ARG A 134 8.17 8.33 -22.96
C ARG A 134 7.97 8.37 -21.45
N LEU A 135 6.91 7.73 -20.94
CA LEU A 135 6.68 7.68 -19.50
C LEU A 135 7.73 6.81 -18.81
N ARG A 136 8.22 5.73 -19.42
CA ARG A 136 9.37 4.96 -18.90
C ARG A 136 10.64 5.78 -18.85
N ASP A 137 10.90 6.61 -19.86
CA ASP A 137 12.02 7.57 -19.83
C ASP A 137 11.89 8.59 -18.68
N LEU A 138 10.65 8.87 -18.27
CA LEU A 138 10.30 9.68 -17.09
C LEU A 138 10.15 8.88 -15.80
N GLY A 139 10.55 7.60 -15.80
CA GLY A 139 10.54 6.75 -14.61
C GLY A 139 9.20 6.09 -14.28
N LEU A 140 8.39 5.75 -15.28
CA LEU A 140 7.20 4.90 -15.10
C LEU A 140 7.61 3.59 -14.41
N PRO A 141 7.02 3.25 -13.25
CA PRO A 141 7.48 2.12 -12.45
C PRO A 141 6.72 0.82 -12.80
N ASP A 142 6.46 0.55 -14.08
CA ASP A 142 5.67 -0.62 -14.51
C ASP A 142 6.37 -1.94 -14.17
N GLN A 143 7.66 -2.08 -14.49
CA GLN A 143 8.40 -3.31 -14.20
C GLN A 143 8.55 -3.58 -12.68
N PRO A 144 9.00 -2.64 -11.84
CA PRO A 144 9.14 -2.90 -10.40
C PRO A 144 7.80 -3.24 -9.71
N LEU A 145 6.69 -2.66 -10.17
CA LEU A 145 5.35 -2.97 -9.64
C LEU A 145 4.85 -4.33 -10.11
N ALA A 146 5.16 -4.74 -11.35
CA ALA A 146 4.90 -6.09 -11.82
C ALA A 146 5.67 -7.12 -10.98
N ASP A 147 6.95 -6.88 -10.70
CA ASP A 147 7.76 -7.77 -9.86
C ASP A 147 7.20 -7.86 -8.42
N ALA A 148 6.71 -6.75 -7.86
CA ALA A 148 6.08 -6.73 -6.53
C ALA A 148 4.79 -7.56 -6.50
N LEU A 149 3.95 -7.44 -7.55
CA LEU A 149 2.74 -8.23 -7.69
C LEU A 149 3.04 -9.73 -7.86
N GLU A 150 4.08 -10.07 -8.62
CA GLU A 150 4.51 -11.46 -8.79
C GLU A 150 5.01 -12.07 -7.47
N ARG A 151 5.85 -11.34 -6.72
CA ARG A 151 6.29 -11.77 -5.37
C ARG A 151 5.09 -12.01 -4.45
N GLU A 152 4.11 -11.11 -4.48
CA GLU A 152 2.90 -11.25 -3.66
C GLU A 152 2.03 -12.45 -4.09
N ARG A 153 1.90 -12.72 -5.40
CA ARG A 153 1.22 -13.92 -5.91
C ARG A 153 1.95 -15.20 -5.49
N ALA A 154 3.29 -15.21 -5.57
CA ALA A 154 4.11 -16.34 -5.17
C ALA A 154 3.99 -16.64 -3.67
N ARG A 155 3.74 -15.63 -2.82
CA ARG A 155 3.51 -15.84 -1.38
C ARG A 155 2.27 -16.67 -1.08
N ASN A 156 1.25 -16.68 -1.95
CA ASN A 156 0.03 -17.47 -1.72
C ASN A 156 0.27 -18.99 -1.68
N TYR A 157 1.41 -19.47 -2.16
CA TYR A 157 1.78 -20.88 -2.08
C TYR A 157 2.31 -21.30 -0.69
N TRP A 158 2.49 -20.35 0.23
CA TRP A 158 2.98 -20.64 1.59
C TRP A 158 1.81 -20.91 2.55
N PRO A 159 1.89 -21.97 3.38
CA PRO A 159 0.76 -22.45 4.18
C PRO A 159 0.31 -21.49 5.30
N ASN A 160 1.14 -20.53 5.69
CA ASN A 160 0.91 -19.55 6.75
C ASN A 160 0.93 -18.10 6.22
N VAL A 161 0.70 -17.90 4.93
CA VAL A 161 0.77 -16.59 4.27
C VAL A 161 -0.10 -15.50 4.90
N ALA A 162 -1.25 -15.88 5.48
CA ALA A 162 -2.17 -14.95 6.11
C ALA A 162 -1.89 -14.72 7.60
N THR A 163 -0.95 -15.46 8.19
CA THR A 163 -0.76 -15.50 9.64
C THR A 163 0.68 -15.25 10.09
N SER A 164 1.67 -15.53 9.26
CA SER A 164 3.09 -15.30 9.55
C SER A 164 3.40 -13.81 9.54
N SER A 165 3.94 -13.29 10.63
CA SER A 165 4.38 -11.90 10.74
C SER A 165 5.41 -11.55 9.66
N ASP A 166 6.41 -12.39 9.45
CA ASP A 166 7.44 -12.22 8.41
C ASP A 166 6.85 -12.08 6.99
N LEU A 167 5.93 -12.98 6.62
CA LEU A 167 5.31 -12.94 5.29
C LEU A 167 4.40 -11.72 5.11
N LEU A 168 3.72 -11.31 6.18
CA LEU A 168 2.88 -10.11 6.18
C LEU A 168 3.71 -8.84 6.14
N GLU A 169 4.87 -8.82 6.79
CA GLU A 169 5.78 -7.68 6.78
C GLU A 169 6.41 -7.51 5.40
N ALA A 170 6.77 -8.63 4.77
CA ALA A 170 7.26 -8.64 3.40
C ALA A 170 6.19 -8.11 2.41
N THR A 171 4.92 -8.50 2.57
CA THR A 171 3.81 -7.95 1.77
C THR A 171 3.58 -6.46 2.01
N ALA A 172 3.56 -6.04 3.29
CA ALA A 172 3.39 -4.63 3.64
C ALA A 172 4.54 -3.77 3.06
N SER A 173 5.76 -4.29 3.06
CA SER A 173 6.95 -3.62 2.53
C SER A 173 6.91 -3.49 1.01
N ASP A 174 6.46 -4.52 0.28
CA ASP A 174 6.29 -4.44 -1.17
C ASP A 174 5.22 -3.40 -1.56
N PHE A 175 4.08 -3.39 -0.86
CA PHE A 175 3.03 -2.40 -1.11
C PHE A 175 3.47 -0.98 -0.73
N GLU A 176 4.22 -0.82 0.37
CA GLU A 176 4.83 0.47 0.71
C GLU A 176 5.81 0.94 -0.38
N GLY A 177 6.66 0.04 -0.89
CA GLY A 177 7.56 0.32 -2.00
C GLY A 177 6.81 0.77 -3.27
N ALA A 178 5.70 0.11 -3.59
CA ALA A 178 4.85 0.51 -4.71
C ALA A 178 4.23 1.91 -4.52
N VAL A 179 3.75 2.25 -3.32
CA VAL A 179 3.28 3.63 -3.00
C VAL A 179 4.39 4.65 -3.25
N VAL A 180 5.61 4.38 -2.76
CA VAL A 180 6.77 5.26 -2.94
C VAL A 180 7.08 5.49 -4.42
N LEU A 181 7.09 4.43 -5.23
CA LEU A 181 7.36 4.51 -6.66
C LEU A 181 6.29 5.30 -7.42
N LEU A 182 5.00 5.06 -7.12
CA LEU A 182 3.90 5.80 -7.74
C LEU A 182 3.95 7.30 -7.41
N VAL A 183 4.19 7.64 -6.13
CA VAL A 183 4.32 9.04 -5.70
C VAL A 183 5.56 9.70 -6.32
N ALA A 184 6.69 9.00 -6.41
CA ALA A 184 7.89 9.51 -7.06
C ALA A 184 7.65 9.78 -8.55
N PHE A 185 7.00 8.86 -9.25
CA PHE A 185 6.64 9.02 -10.66
C PHE A 185 5.73 10.23 -10.88
N LEU A 186 4.66 10.37 -10.09
CA LEU A 186 3.76 11.53 -10.15
C LEU A 186 4.54 12.85 -9.99
N ARG A 187 5.51 12.91 -9.06
CA ARG A 187 6.36 14.10 -8.90
C ARG A 187 7.25 14.35 -10.12
N THR A 188 7.86 13.32 -10.69
CA THR A 188 8.68 13.47 -11.90
C THR A 188 7.86 14.09 -13.03
N LEU A 189 6.59 13.70 -13.18
CA LEU A 189 5.69 14.32 -14.16
C LEU A 189 5.48 15.81 -13.88
N THR A 190 5.28 16.22 -12.62
CA THR A 190 5.12 17.64 -12.26
C THR A 190 6.38 18.48 -12.47
N VAL A 191 7.56 17.93 -12.18
CA VAL A 191 8.83 18.64 -12.37
C VAL A 191 9.13 18.81 -13.85
N ALA A 192 8.92 17.76 -14.64
CA ALA A 192 9.16 17.78 -16.08
C ALA A 192 8.30 18.81 -16.83
N THR A 193 7.08 19.09 -16.36
CA THR A 193 6.24 20.14 -16.96
C THR A 193 6.58 21.55 -16.48
N SER A 194 7.26 21.69 -15.35
CA SER A 194 7.66 22.98 -14.78
C SER A 194 9.00 23.51 -15.31
N ASP A 195 9.77 22.72 -16.07
CA ASP A 195 11.05 23.13 -16.66
C ASP A 195 10.85 23.75 -18.05
N PRO A 196 10.96 25.08 -18.22
CA PRO A 196 10.74 25.75 -19.49
C PRO A 196 11.93 25.63 -20.47
N TYR A 197 13.02 24.95 -20.08
CA TYR A 197 14.24 24.85 -20.88
C TYR A 197 14.46 23.46 -21.51
N ARG A 198 13.44 22.59 -21.49
CA ARG A 198 13.47 21.26 -22.10
C ARG A 198 12.57 21.15 -23.32
#